data_AF-A0A9E1GRZ7-F1
#
_entry.id   AF-A0A9E1GRZ7-F1
#
_cell.length_a   1.000
_cell.length_b   1.000
_cell.length_c   1.000
_cell.angle_alpha   90.00
_cell.angle_beta   90.00
_cell.angle_gamma   90.00
#
_symmetry.space_group_name_H-M   'P 1'
#
loop_
_entity.id
_entity.type
_entity.pdbx_description
1 polymer ?
#
loop_
_entity_poly.entity_id
_entity_poly.type
_entity_poly.pdbx_seq_one_letter_code
_entity_poly.pdbx_strand_id
1 'polypeptide(L)'
;MKRVGKRAGAYLLAAVMGISIVNIPQTVWSSQENLLILEENFEGMEYEFSARGATMEVTGEQNHTEGIEPDSGHAAYVTDRTDGWNGIAKDVTGVLEAGNTYTISAWVRTEETAKMVLSLENLSGGQTDYPWIASVDTVAGEWTELTGTYEVPENLE
;
A
#
# COMPACT_ATOMS: atom_id res chain seq x y z
N MET A 1 14.41 17.19 33.10
CA MET A 1 13.25 16.92 32.22
C MET A 1 13.69 17.20 30.79
N LYS A 2 14.08 16.17 30.04
CA LYS A 2 14.44 16.32 28.62
C LYS A 2 13.14 16.49 27.84
N ARG A 3 12.92 17.68 27.28
CA ARG A 3 11.93 17.88 26.23
C ARG A 3 12.42 17.11 25.01
N VAL A 4 11.81 15.96 24.74
CA VAL A 4 11.99 15.25 23.47
C VAL A 4 11.40 16.17 22.41
N GLY A 5 12.26 16.68 21.53
CA GLY A 5 11.82 17.50 20.40
C GLY A 5 10.90 16.68 19.51
N LYS A 6 9.73 17.23 19.16
CA LYS A 6 8.89 16.71 18.08
C LYS A 6 9.78 16.59 16.85
N ARG A 7 10.10 15.37 16.45
CA ARG A 7 10.67 15.10 15.12
C ARG A 7 9.52 15.34 14.14
N ALA A 8 9.62 16.41 13.36
CA ALA A 8 8.74 16.61 12.22
C ALA A 8 9.01 15.47 11.22
N GLY A 9 7.95 14.82 10.74
CA GLY A 9 8.02 13.73 9.75
C GLY A 9 7.34 12.46 10.26
N ALA A 10 6.01 12.45 10.20
CA ALA A 10 5.18 11.31 10.60
C ALA A 10 4.22 10.97 9.45
N TYR A 11 4.44 9.84 8.78
CA TYR A 11 3.57 9.33 7.74
C TYR A 11 3.15 7.91 8.14
N LEU A 12 1.90 7.72 8.55
CA LEU A 12 1.40 6.41 8.87
C LEU A 12 0.87 5.77 7.59
N LEU A 13 1.39 4.60 7.25
CA LEU A 13 1.04 3.88 6.03
C LEU A 13 0.54 2.50 6.46
N ALA A 14 -0.69 2.39 6.95
CA ALA A 14 -1.32 1.07 7.10
C ALA A 14 -1.78 0.57 5.74
N ALA A 15 -0.85 0.07 4.95
CA ALA A 15 -1.21 -0.64 3.74
C ALA A 15 -1.99 -1.92 4.09
N VAL A 16 -3.32 -1.84 4.27
CA VAL A 16 -4.20 -2.97 4.01
C VAL A 16 -4.16 -3.17 2.51
N MET A 17 -3.18 -3.95 2.04
CA MET A 17 -3.08 -4.26 0.62
C MET A 17 -4.08 -5.34 0.27
N GLY A 18 -5.29 -4.95 -0.10
CA GLY A 18 -6.18 -5.88 -0.78
C GLY A 18 -5.73 -6.00 -2.24
N ILE A 19 -5.05 -7.08 -2.61
CA ILE A 19 -4.89 -7.43 -4.02
C ILE A 19 -6.04 -8.36 -4.40
N SER A 20 -6.94 -7.88 -5.25
CA SER A 20 -8.05 -8.66 -5.78
C SER A 20 -7.93 -8.85 -7.29
N ILE A 21 -8.20 -10.05 -7.80
CA ILE A 21 -8.24 -10.30 -9.25
C ILE A 21 -9.56 -9.77 -9.84
N VAL A 22 -9.49 -9.08 -10.97
CA VAL A 22 -10.65 -8.79 -11.83
C VAL A 22 -10.38 -9.32 -13.24
N ASN A 23 -10.84 -10.55 -13.53
CA ASN A 23 -10.82 -11.10 -14.89
C ASN A 23 -12.14 -10.74 -15.59
N ILE A 24 -12.10 -9.84 -16.58
CA ILE A 24 -13.27 -9.54 -17.41
C ILE A 24 -13.07 -10.18 -18.80
N PRO A 25 -13.49 -11.44 -19.02
CA PRO A 25 -13.86 -11.84 -20.37
C PRO A 25 -15.08 -11.00 -20.75
N GLN A 26 -15.05 -10.37 -21.93
CA GLN A 26 -16.06 -9.42 -22.44
C GLN A 26 -17.50 -9.98 -22.57
N THR A 27 -17.85 -11.11 -21.95
CA THR A 27 -19.20 -11.68 -22.02
C THR A 27 -19.51 -12.62 -20.85
N VAL A 28 -19.68 -12.15 -19.62
CA VAL A 28 -20.47 -12.90 -18.63
C VAL A 28 -21.22 -11.97 -17.68
N TRP A 29 -22.55 -12.10 -17.66
CA TRP A 29 -23.40 -11.62 -16.57
C TRP A 29 -23.32 -12.63 -15.43
N SER A 30 -22.47 -12.44 -14.43
CA SER A 30 -22.54 -13.19 -13.16
C SER A 30 -21.82 -12.45 -12.05
N SER A 31 -22.34 -12.55 -10.83
CA SER A 31 -21.72 -12.03 -9.59
C SER A 31 -20.21 -12.30 -9.58
N GLN A 32 -19.44 -11.24 -9.77
CA GLN A 32 -17.99 -11.26 -9.80
C GLN A 32 -17.49 -11.57 -8.39
N GLU A 33 -16.99 -12.78 -8.14
CA GLU A 33 -16.24 -13.06 -6.91
C GLU A 33 -14.84 -12.47 -7.08
N ASN A 34 -14.57 -11.37 -6.39
CA ASN A 34 -13.21 -10.83 -6.26
C ASN A 34 -12.41 -11.80 -5.39
N LEU A 35 -11.40 -12.46 -5.98
CA LEU A 35 -10.48 -13.30 -5.23
C LEU A 35 -9.40 -12.43 -4.59
N LEU A 36 -9.34 -12.39 -3.26
CA LEU A 36 -8.24 -11.80 -2.49
C LEU A 36 -7.03 -12.73 -2.55
N ILE A 37 -5.93 -12.28 -3.15
CA ILE A 37 -4.71 -13.09 -3.34
C ILE A 37 -3.55 -12.67 -2.45
N LEU A 38 -3.60 -11.44 -1.94
CA LEU A 38 -2.63 -10.91 -1.01
C LEU A 38 -3.37 -9.93 -0.11
N GLU A 39 -3.10 -10.08 1.18
CA GLU A 39 -3.50 -9.15 2.23
C GLU A 39 -2.32 -9.02 3.20
N GLU A 40 -2.03 -7.78 3.58
CA GLU A 40 -1.16 -7.47 4.70
C GLU A 40 -1.93 -6.50 5.59
N ASN A 41 -2.04 -6.79 6.88
CA ASN A 41 -2.73 -5.94 7.85
C ASN A 41 -1.84 -5.55 9.03
N PHE A 42 -0.57 -5.99 9.01
CA PHE A 42 0.46 -5.77 10.03
C PHE A 42 0.16 -6.33 11.42
N GLU A 43 -0.87 -7.16 11.57
CA GLU A 43 -1.19 -7.83 12.85
C GLU A 43 -0.34 -9.10 13.09
N GLY A 44 0.34 -9.57 12.05
CA GLY A 44 1.27 -10.70 12.12
C GLY A 44 2.61 -10.34 12.78
N MET A 45 3.40 -11.37 13.09
CA MET A 45 4.78 -11.18 13.57
C MET A 45 5.81 -11.03 12.45
N GLU A 46 5.42 -11.31 11.21
CA GLU A 46 6.26 -11.23 10.02
C GLU A 46 5.51 -10.45 8.93
N TYR A 47 6.26 -9.61 8.22
CA TYR A 47 5.77 -8.80 7.10
C TYR A 47 6.93 -8.62 6.11
N GLU A 48 6.62 -8.53 4.83
CA GLU A 48 7.65 -8.46 3.76
C GLU A 48 7.74 -7.07 3.13
N PHE A 49 7.27 -6.05 3.85
CA PHE A 49 7.48 -4.66 3.47
C PHE A 49 8.86 -4.16 3.91
N SER A 50 9.44 -3.29 3.08
CA SER A 50 10.72 -2.64 3.34
C SER A 50 10.66 -1.15 3.02
N ALA A 51 11.44 -0.35 3.74
CA ALA A 51 11.50 1.09 3.51
C ALA A 51 12.31 1.44 2.26
N ARG A 52 11.87 2.46 1.52
CA ARG A 52 12.56 3.03 0.36
C ARG A 52 12.79 4.51 0.59
N GLY A 53 14.04 4.89 0.87
CA GLY A 53 14.41 6.27 1.19
C GLY A 53 13.69 6.84 2.43
N ALA A 54 13.25 5.96 3.33
CA ALA A 54 12.50 6.27 4.54
C ALA A 54 12.90 5.31 5.66
N THR A 55 12.30 5.49 6.84
CA THR A 55 12.32 4.54 7.95
C THR A 55 10.95 3.90 8.08
N MET A 56 10.89 2.59 8.37
CA MET A 56 9.64 1.85 8.64
C MET A 56 9.73 1.13 9.98
N GLU A 57 8.67 1.23 10.78
CA GLU A 57 8.45 0.47 12.02
C GLU A 57 7.00 0.04 12.09
N VAL A 58 6.69 -1.18 12.53
CA VAL A 58 5.30 -1.57 12.81
C VAL A 58 4.99 -1.25 14.27
N THR A 59 3.92 -0.49 14.51
CA THR A 59 3.55 0.02 15.84
C THR A 59 2.06 -0.16 16.10
N GLY A 60 1.68 -0.23 17.38
CA GLY A 60 0.28 -0.27 17.81
C GLY A 60 -0.35 1.11 18.08
N GLU A 61 0.27 2.21 17.63
CA GLU A 61 -0.24 3.57 17.91
C GLU A 61 -1.51 3.89 17.12
N GLN A 62 -1.69 3.26 15.96
CA GLN A 62 -2.80 3.45 15.03
C GLN A 62 -3.03 2.15 14.25
N ASN A 63 -4.25 1.94 13.77
CA ASN A 63 -4.59 0.83 12.87
C ASN A 63 -5.86 1.14 12.06
N HIS A 64 -6.11 0.34 11.04
CA HIS A 64 -7.34 0.35 10.23
C HIS A 64 -7.85 -1.07 9.95
N THR A 65 -7.52 -2.03 10.83
CA THR A 65 -7.87 -3.44 10.64
C THR A 65 -9.30 -3.68 11.14
N GLU A 66 -10.19 -4.16 10.27
CA GLU A 66 -11.56 -4.49 10.68
C GLU A 66 -11.58 -5.64 11.70
N GLY A 67 -12.43 -5.54 12.72
CA GLY A 67 -12.61 -6.59 13.72
C GLY A 67 -11.55 -6.63 14.82
N ILE A 68 -10.58 -5.72 14.81
CA ILE A 68 -9.63 -5.54 15.92
C ILE A 68 -10.15 -4.50 16.91
N GLU A 69 -9.92 -4.73 18.21
CA GLU A 69 -10.29 -3.77 19.25
C GLU A 69 -9.54 -2.43 19.07
N PRO A 70 -10.17 -1.29 19.40
CA PRO A 70 -9.48 0.00 19.45
C PRO A 70 -8.16 -0.11 20.23
N ASP A 71 -7.10 0.54 19.73
CA ASP A 71 -5.76 0.55 20.32
C ASP A 71 -5.06 -0.83 20.43
N SER A 72 -5.59 -1.88 19.80
CA SER A 72 -5.00 -3.23 19.83
C SER A 72 -4.42 -3.69 18.49
N GLY A 73 -4.70 -2.95 17.41
CA GLY A 73 -4.18 -3.22 16.07
C GLY A 73 -2.88 -2.50 15.78
N HIS A 74 -2.23 -2.91 14.71
CA HIS A 74 -0.95 -2.40 14.26
C HIS A 74 -1.03 -1.74 12.89
N ALA A 75 -0.02 -0.94 12.58
CA ALA A 75 0.20 -0.37 11.26
C ALA A 75 1.69 -0.11 11.03
N ALA A 76 2.10 -0.10 9.77
CA ALA A 76 3.42 0.41 9.42
C ALA A 76 3.47 1.95 9.56
N TYR A 77 4.35 2.40 10.43
CA TYR A 77 4.69 3.79 10.63
C TYR A 77 5.94 4.15 9.82
N VAL A 78 5.80 5.11 8.92
CA VAL A 78 6.82 5.51 7.96
C VAL A 78 7.31 6.92 8.29
N THR A 79 8.59 7.04 8.59
CA THR A 79 9.20 8.31 9.01
C THR A 79 10.40 8.65 8.13
N ASP A 80 10.97 9.84 8.34
CA ASP A 80 12.15 10.33 7.63
C ASP A 80 11.98 10.39 6.10
N ARG A 81 10.74 10.52 5.60
CA ARG A 81 10.47 10.80 4.18
C ARG A 81 10.90 12.23 3.87
N THR A 82 11.78 12.39 2.88
CA THR A 82 12.27 13.69 2.41
C THR A 82 11.78 14.05 1.01
N ASP A 83 11.27 13.09 0.25
CA ASP A 83 10.73 13.23 -1.10
C ASP A 83 9.44 12.45 -1.30
N GLY A 84 8.65 12.83 -2.30
CA GLY A 84 7.36 12.19 -2.62
C GLY A 84 7.44 10.71 -3.00
N TRP A 85 8.62 10.23 -3.45
CA TRP A 85 8.86 8.82 -3.78
C TRP A 85 9.31 7.98 -2.56
N ASN A 86 9.67 8.61 -1.44
CA ASN A 86 10.05 7.86 -0.24
C ASN A 86 8.81 7.19 0.35
N GLY A 87 8.96 5.98 0.88
CA GLY A 87 7.83 5.20 1.37
C GLY A 87 8.23 3.78 1.77
N ILE A 88 7.29 2.86 1.62
CA ILE A 88 7.51 1.42 1.83
C ILE A 88 7.10 0.66 0.57
N ALA A 89 7.68 -0.51 0.35
CA ALA A 89 7.36 -1.39 -0.75
C ALA A 89 7.44 -2.85 -0.32
N LYS A 90 6.61 -3.69 -0.95
CA LYS A 90 6.68 -5.15 -0.87
C LYS A 90 6.98 -5.67 -2.28
N ASP A 91 7.83 -6.67 -2.37
CA ASP A 91 8.02 -7.41 -3.63
C ASP A 91 6.77 -8.26 -3.90
N VAL A 92 6.19 -8.08 -5.09
CA VAL A 92 5.00 -8.81 -5.55
C VAL A 92 5.30 -9.66 -6.79
N THR A 93 6.57 -9.85 -7.13
CA THR A 93 6.99 -10.78 -8.17
C THR A 93 6.53 -12.19 -7.83
N GLY A 94 5.88 -12.85 -8.80
CA GLY A 94 5.27 -14.17 -8.61
C GLY A 94 3.92 -14.16 -7.87
N VAL A 95 3.50 -13.01 -7.34
CA VAL A 95 2.11 -12.80 -6.85
C VAL A 95 1.24 -12.28 -7.98
N LEU A 96 1.74 -11.27 -8.69
CA LEU A 96 1.08 -10.72 -9.87
C LEU A 96 1.50 -11.51 -11.12
N GLU A 97 0.53 -12.06 -11.83
CA GLU A 97 0.73 -12.85 -13.04
C GLU A 97 0.48 -12.00 -14.29
N ALA A 98 1.29 -12.23 -15.33
CA ALA A 98 1.21 -11.54 -16.60
C ALA A 98 -0.15 -11.71 -17.29
N GLY A 99 -0.66 -10.64 -17.91
CA GLY A 99 -1.93 -10.63 -18.64
C GLY A 99 -3.18 -10.53 -17.76
N ASN A 100 -3.02 -10.47 -16.43
CA ASN A 100 -4.14 -10.31 -15.50
C ASN A 100 -4.31 -8.86 -15.04
N THR A 101 -5.55 -8.50 -14.72
CA THR A 101 -5.89 -7.22 -14.09
C THR A 101 -6.19 -7.40 -12.62
N TYR A 102 -5.57 -6.55 -11.80
CA TYR A 102 -5.71 -6.56 -10.35
C TYR A 102 -6.25 -5.24 -9.85
N THR A 103 -7.22 -5.29 -8.93
CA THR A 103 -7.52 -4.17 -8.05
C THR A 103 -6.52 -4.21 -6.91
N ILE A 104 -5.85 -3.09 -6.67
CA ILE A 104 -4.88 -2.93 -5.60
C ILE A 104 -5.35 -1.74 -4.77
N SER A 105 -5.55 -1.96 -3.47
CA SER A 105 -5.86 -0.91 -2.52
C SER A 105 -4.83 -0.80 -1.40
N ALA A 106 -4.83 0.32 -0.68
CA ALA A 106 -4.08 0.56 0.53
C ALA A 106 -4.74 1.69 1.33
N TRP A 107 -4.82 1.54 2.64
CA TRP A 107 -5.22 2.63 3.52
C TRP A 107 -3.99 3.45 3.94
N VAL A 108 -4.12 4.77 4.02
CA VAL A 108 -3.03 5.64 4.48
C VAL A 108 -3.57 6.70 5.43
N ARG A 109 -2.74 7.15 6.37
CA ARG A 109 -3.09 8.23 7.28
C ARG A 109 -1.88 9.14 7.47
N THR A 110 -2.04 10.42 7.19
CA THR A 110 -0.95 11.39 7.30
C THR A 110 -1.26 12.42 8.39
N GLU A 111 -0.25 12.96 9.07
CA GLU A 111 -0.46 14.01 10.07
C GLU A 111 -0.85 15.36 9.46
N GLU A 112 -0.47 15.58 8.21
CA GLU A 112 -0.81 16.76 7.41
C GLU A 112 -1.39 16.31 6.07
N THR A 113 -2.24 17.13 5.45
CA THR A 113 -2.75 16.88 4.10
C THR A 113 -1.58 16.75 3.12
N ALA A 114 -1.53 15.62 2.42
CA ALA A 114 -0.48 15.31 1.48
C ALA A 114 -1.04 14.52 0.30
N LYS A 115 -0.41 14.66 -0.86
CA LYS A 115 -0.68 13.77 -1.98
C LYS A 115 0.05 12.46 -1.76
N MET A 116 -0.71 11.36 -1.72
CA MET A 116 -0.19 10.00 -1.65
C MET A 116 -0.38 9.30 -2.99
N VAL A 117 0.54 8.40 -3.33
CA VAL A 117 0.55 7.64 -4.59
C VAL A 117 0.77 6.17 -4.27
N LEU A 118 -0.02 5.32 -4.91
CA LEU A 118 0.21 3.89 -5.01
C LEU A 118 0.75 3.62 -6.42
N SER A 119 1.91 2.98 -6.51
CA SER A 119 2.57 2.66 -7.78
C SER A 119 3.10 1.25 -7.76
N LEU A 120 3.24 0.67 -8.96
CA LEU A 120 3.99 -0.56 -9.16
C LEU A 120 5.39 -0.21 -9.70
N GLU A 121 6.43 -0.90 -9.25
CA GLU A 121 7.71 -0.92 -9.94
C GLU A 121 7.69 -2.08 -10.93
N ASN A 122 7.85 -1.78 -12.21
CA ASN A 122 7.89 -2.77 -13.28
C ASN A 122 9.29 -2.81 -13.89
N LEU A 123 9.92 -3.99 -13.90
CA LEU A 123 11.17 -4.24 -14.60
C LEU A 123 10.86 -5.07 -15.84
N SER A 124 11.11 -4.51 -17.02
CA SER A 124 10.93 -5.23 -18.29
C SER A 124 12.03 -4.81 -19.27
N GLY A 125 12.69 -5.78 -19.91
CA GLY A 125 13.72 -5.52 -20.92
C GLY A 125 14.91 -4.68 -20.44
N GLY A 126 15.21 -4.70 -19.13
CA GLY A 126 16.27 -3.89 -18.52
C GLY A 126 15.92 -2.41 -18.26
N GLN A 127 14.66 -2.03 -18.49
CA GLN A 127 14.10 -0.72 -18.12
C GLN A 127 13.23 -0.86 -16.86
N THR A 128 13.28 0.16 -16.00
CA THR A 128 12.42 0.25 -14.82
C THR A 128 11.41 1.37 -15.02
N ASP A 129 10.12 1.02 -14.96
CA ASP A 129 9.00 1.95 -15.03
C ASP A 129 8.20 1.94 -13.72
N TYR A 130 7.52 3.06 -13.42
CA TYR A 130 6.75 3.25 -12.18
C TYR A 130 5.32 3.72 -12.45
N PRO A 131 4.46 2.89 -13.08
CA PRO A 131 3.07 3.25 -13.31
C PRO A 131 2.35 3.56 -12.00
N TRP A 132 1.62 4.67 -11.99
CA TRP A 132 0.72 5.01 -10.89
C TRP A 132 -0.56 4.20 -11.03
N ILE A 133 -0.94 3.50 -9.96
CA ILE A 133 -2.18 2.75 -9.86
C ILE A 133 -3.28 3.67 -9.32
N ALA A 134 -2.97 4.43 -8.28
CA ALA A 134 -3.89 5.38 -7.65
C ALA A 134 -3.14 6.56 -7.04
N SER A 135 -3.83 7.68 -6.88
CA SER A 135 -3.34 8.80 -6.09
C SER A 135 -4.50 9.52 -5.40
N VAL A 136 -4.27 10.00 -4.18
CA VAL A 136 -5.28 10.72 -3.38
C VAL A 136 -4.63 11.87 -2.62
N ASP A 137 -5.36 12.96 -2.44
CA ASP A 137 -5.02 14.00 -1.46
C ASP A 137 -5.65 13.60 -0.11
N THR A 138 -4.81 13.36 0.89
CA THR A 138 -5.26 12.87 2.20
C THR A 138 -5.87 13.97 3.06
N VAL A 139 -6.76 13.58 3.96
CA VAL A 139 -7.18 14.45 5.06
C VAL A 139 -6.27 14.21 6.26
N ALA A 140 -5.74 15.31 6.82
CA ALA A 140 -4.87 15.27 7.99
C ALA A 140 -5.55 14.54 9.15
N GLY A 141 -4.90 13.48 9.64
CA GLY A 141 -5.34 12.70 10.78
C GLY A 141 -6.38 11.62 10.48
N GLU A 142 -6.78 11.44 9.22
CA GLU A 142 -7.82 10.49 8.82
C GLU A 142 -7.27 9.39 7.90
N TRP A 143 -7.82 8.19 8.05
CA TRP A 143 -7.58 7.09 7.12
C TRP A 143 -8.23 7.39 5.78
N THR A 144 -7.45 7.30 4.70
CA THR A 144 -7.88 7.52 3.33
C THR A 144 -7.46 6.31 2.48
N GLU A 145 -8.39 5.77 1.70
CA GLU A 145 -8.11 4.64 0.81
C GLU A 145 -7.48 5.14 -0.51
N LEU A 146 -6.37 4.52 -0.92
CA LEU A 146 -5.91 4.51 -2.30
C LEU A 146 -6.40 3.22 -2.92
N THR A 147 -7.12 3.29 -4.03
CA THR A 147 -7.56 2.10 -4.76
C THR A 147 -7.55 2.37 -6.25
N GLY A 148 -7.11 1.38 -7.02
CA GLY A 148 -7.04 1.46 -8.46
C GLY A 148 -6.85 0.08 -9.08
N THR A 149 -7.00 0.00 -10.40
CA THR A 149 -6.77 -1.24 -11.16
C THR A 149 -5.50 -1.16 -11.96
N TYR A 150 -4.77 -2.27 -12.04
CA TYR A 150 -3.55 -2.39 -12.83
C TYR A 150 -3.60 -3.66 -13.67
N GLU A 151 -3.44 -3.51 -14.99
CA GLU A 151 -3.25 -4.62 -15.91
C GLU A 151 -1.75 -4.91 -16.03
N VAL A 152 -1.38 -6.13 -15.66
CA VAL A 152 0.00 -6.60 -15.69
C VAL A 152 0.35 -6.98 -17.13
N PRO A 153 1.41 -6.39 -17.73
CA PRO A 153 1.76 -6.71 -19.12
C PRO A 153 2.00 -8.20 -19.35
N GLU A 154 1.58 -8.73 -20.51
CA GLU A 154 1.76 -10.14 -20.88
C GLU A 154 3.25 -10.56 -20.95
N ASN A 155 4.14 -9.60 -21.16
CA ASN A 155 5.57 -9.80 -21.35
C ASN A 155 6.40 -9.45 -20.10
N LEU A 156 5.89 -9.77 -18.91
CA LEU A 156 6.72 -9.73 -17.72
C LEU A 156 7.87 -10.74 -17.88
N GLU A 157 9.10 -10.26 -17.78
CA GLU A 157 10.32 -11.09 -17.83
C GLU A 157 10.90 -11.30 -16.42
#